data_AF-A0A132MVA0-F1
#
_entry.id   AF-A0A132MVA0-F1
#
_cell.length_a   1.000
_cell.length_b   1.000
_cell.length_c   1.000
_cell.angle_alpha   90.00
_cell.angle_beta   90.00
_cell.angle_gamma   90.00
#
_symmetry.space_group_name_H-M   'P 1'
#
loop_
_entity.id
_entity.type
_entity.pdbx_description
1 polymer ?
#
loop_
_entity_poly.entity_id
_entity_poly.type
_entity_poly.pdbx_seq_one_letter_code
_entity_poly.pdbx_strand_id
1 'polypeptide(L)'
;MPLVDLIDETFVVADRAVLARIFSDPAAWRAWWPGLRLEVHQDRGLEGVRWNVTGDLVGTSEVWLEEYGDGVIVHYFLRAEPTARGLDRPRRIPPRRVPATRQRLARRYTLVWKRIVNSVKDEVEAGRELGMPRVGEVVHGRRSEPSARLTTWPAGVRDGLRSRRAR
;
A
#
# COMPACT_ATOMS: atom_id res chain seq x y z
N MET A 1 -7.49 15.59 15.78
CA MET A 1 -6.76 15.06 14.62
C MET A 1 -5.86 13.92 15.08
N PRO A 2 -5.95 12.73 14.47
CA PRO A 2 -5.20 11.56 14.90
C PRO A 2 -3.68 11.76 14.79
N LEU A 3 -2.90 10.96 15.52
CA LEU A 3 -1.44 11.04 15.46
C LEU A 3 -0.88 10.60 14.12
N VAL A 4 -1.58 9.72 13.39
CA VAL A 4 -1.31 9.38 11.98
C VAL A 4 -2.51 9.79 11.15
N ASP A 5 -2.28 10.66 10.17
CA ASP A 5 -3.24 11.06 9.15
C ASP A 5 -2.43 11.18 7.85
N LEU A 6 -2.44 10.10 7.07
CA LEU A 6 -1.64 9.94 5.86
C LEU A 6 -2.58 9.83 4.67
N ILE A 7 -2.28 10.64 3.66
CA ILE A 7 -2.91 10.59 2.34
C ILE A 7 -1.78 10.49 1.32
N ASP A 8 -1.91 9.59 0.38
CA ASP A 8 -0.99 9.44 -0.74
C ASP A 8 -1.76 9.07 -2.00
N GLU A 9 -1.31 9.60 -3.13
CA GLU A 9 -1.83 9.28 -4.46
C GLU A 9 -0.66 8.84 -5.34
N THR A 10 -0.82 7.72 -6.03
CA THR A 10 0.18 7.21 -6.97
C THR A 10 -0.51 6.74 -8.23
N PHE A 11 -0.14 7.31 -9.38
CA PHE A 11 -0.61 6.84 -10.67
C PHE A 11 0.13 5.57 -11.09
N VAL A 12 -0.63 4.55 -11.48
CA VAL A 12 -0.12 3.24 -11.91
C VAL A 12 -0.76 2.86 -13.24
N VAL A 13 0.07 2.58 -14.24
CA VAL A 13 -0.33 2.17 -15.58
C VAL A 13 -0.64 0.68 -15.57
N ALA A 14 -1.82 0.33 -15.11
CA ALA A 14 -2.28 -1.05 -15.01
C ALA A 14 -3.81 -1.13 -15.13
N ASP A 15 -4.31 -2.32 -15.41
CA ASP A 15 -5.74 -2.59 -15.33
C ASP A 15 -6.25 -2.51 -13.89
N ARG A 16 -7.37 -1.83 -13.67
CA ARG A 16 -7.96 -1.68 -12.33
C ARG A 16 -8.29 -3.02 -11.69
N ALA A 17 -8.73 -4.02 -12.45
CA ALA A 17 -9.00 -5.36 -11.91
C ALA A 17 -7.71 -6.07 -11.46
N VAL A 18 -6.57 -5.81 -12.11
CA VAL A 18 -5.27 -6.31 -11.65
C VAL A 18 -4.93 -5.71 -10.30
N LEU A 19 -5.02 -4.38 -10.16
CA LEU A 19 -4.74 -3.70 -8.90
C LEU A 19 -5.73 -4.08 -7.79
N ALA A 20 -7.02 -4.19 -8.09
CA ALA A 20 -8.04 -4.61 -7.13
C ALA A 20 -7.73 -6.00 -6.55
N ARG A 21 -7.26 -6.95 -7.37
CA ARG A 21 -6.82 -8.27 -6.89
C ARG A 21 -5.58 -8.19 -5.99
N ILE A 22 -4.59 -7.38 -6.36
CA ILE A 22 -3.37 -7.20 -5.56
C ILE A 22 -3.70 -6.59 -4.19
N PHE A 23 -4.49 -5.52 -4.16
CA PHE A 23 -4.85 -4.83 -2.93
C PHE A 23 -5.92 -5.56 -2.11
N SER A 24 -6.61 -6.55 -2.65
CA SER A 24 -7.55 -7.39 -1.90
C SER A 24 -6.93 -8.63 -1.26
N ASP A 25 -5.63 -8.92 -1.50
CA ASP A 25 -4.97 -10.13 -0.97
C ASP A 25 -4.57 -10.00 0.52
N PRO A 26 -5.19 -10.76 1.45
CA PRO A 26 -4.82 -10.71 2.86
C PRO A 26 -3.40 -11.18 3.16
N ALA A 27 -2.80 -12.02 2.32
CA ALA A 27 -1.41 -12.44 2.47
C ALA A 27 -0.45 -11.28 2.21
N ALA A 28 -0.69 -10.50 1.16
CA ALA A 28 0.05 -9.27 0.87
C ALA A 28 -0.02 -8.28 2.04
N TRP A 29 -1.21 -8.05 2.62
CA TRP A 29 -1.36 -7.14 3.76
C TRP A 29 -0.49 -7.52 4.95
N ARG A 30 -0.49 -8.82 5.31
CA ARG A 30 0.31 -9.34 6.43
C ARG A 30 1.81 -9.17 6.18
N ALA A 31 2.25 -9.25 4.92
CA ALA A 31 3.64 -9.05 4.55
C ALA A 31 4.02 -7.55 4.56
N TRP A 32 3.15 -6.68 4.05
CA TRP A 32 3.34 -5.25 3.95
C TRP A 32 3.36 -4.54 5.32
N TRP A 33 2.43 -4.94 6.20
CA TRP A 33 2.27 -4.32 7.51
C TRP A 33 2.27 -5.36 8.63
N PRO A 34 3.41 -6.01 8.93
CA PRO A 34 3.45 -7.11 9.91
C PRO A 34 3.14 -6.68 11.35
N GLY A 35 3.20 -5.38 11.64
CA GLY A 35 2.77 -4.82 12.92
C GLY A 35 1.28 -4.43 12.98
N LEU A 36 0.58 -4.44 11.85
CA LEU A 36 -0.84 -4.13 11.77
C LEU A 36 -1.64 -5.42 11.54
N ARG A 37 -2.85 -5.44 12.07
CA ARG A 37 -3.88 -6.40 11.68
C ARG A 37 -4.97 -5.62 10.97
N LEU A 38 -5.24 -6.02 9.73
CA LEU A 38 -6.26 -5.41 8.89
C LEU A 38 -7.46 -6.34 8.82
N GLU A 39 -8.61 -5.82 9.18
CA GLU A 39 -9.90 -6.48 9.03
C GLU A 39 -10.71 -5.70 8.02
N VAL A 40 -11.24 -6.37 7.00
CA VAL A 40 -12.05 -5.70 5.97
C VAL A 40 -13.31 -5.15 6.63
N HIS A 41 -13.43 -3.82 6.63
CA HIS A 41 -14.64 -3.13 7.03
C HIS A 41 -15.60 -3.01 5.83
N GLN A 42 -15.06 -2.78 4.64
CA GLN A 42 -15.84 -2.69 3.41
C GLN A 42 -14.99 -3.14 2.21
N ASP A 43 -15.46 -4.17 1.51
CA ASP A 43 -14.96 -4.53 0.18
C ASP A 43 -15.76 -3.74 -0.87
N ARG A 44 -15.06 -2.96 -1.71
CA ARG A 44 -15.67 -2.14 -2.76
C ARG A 44 -15.39 -2.70 -4.15
N GLY A 45 -14.93 -3.95 -4.25
CA GLY A 45 -14.60 -4.61 -5.50
C GLY A 45 -13.52 -3.85 -6.26
N LEU A 46 -13.82 -3.41 -7.48
CA LEU A 46 -12.87 -2.68 -8.33
C LEU A 46 -12.51 -1.30 -7.78
N GLU A 47 -13.31 -0.72 -6.89
CA GLU A 47 -13.00 0.57 -6.28
C GLU A 47 -12.01 0.46 -5.10
N GLY A 48 -11.63 -0.75 -4.67
CA GLY A 48 -10.67 -0.96 -3.58
C GLY A 48 -11.31 -1.44 -2.28
N VAL A 49 -10.66 -1.19 -1.15
CA VAL A 49 -10.99 -1.83 0.14
C VAL A 49 -10.78 -0.84 1.29
N ARG A 50 -11.65 -0.93 2.30
CA ARG A 50 -11.50 -0.25 3.59
C ARG A 50 -11.27 -1.25 4.70
N TRP A 51 -10.36 -0.92 5.61
CA TRP A 51 -10.02 -1.75 6.75
C TRP A 51 -10.22 -1.03 8.07
N ASN A 52 -10.64 -1.80 9.08
CA ASN A 52 -10.33 -1.52 10.46
C ASN A 52 -8.88 -1.94 10.74
N VAL A 53 -8.14 -1.11 11.46
CA VAL A 53 -6.72 -1.31 11.79
C VAL A 53 -6.60 -1.59 13.29
N THR A 54 -5.92 -2.68 13.64
CA THR A 54 -5.46 -2.97 15.01
C THR A 54 -3.98 -3.39 15.03
N GLY A 55 -3.39 -3.68 16.20
CA GLY A 55 -1.97 -4.00 16.34
C GLY A 55 -1.14 -2.81 16.81
N ASP A 56 -0.07 -2.43 16.10
CA ASP A 56 0.78 -1.27 16.42
C ASP A 56 0.00 0.06 16.40
N LEU A 57 -1.07 0.12 15.60
CA LEU A 57 -2.00 1.23 15.49
C LEU A 57 -3.44 0.75 15.70
N VAL A 58 -4.33 1.68 16.08
CA VAL A 58 -5.78 1.48 16.09
C VAL A 58 -6.45 2.62 15.31
N GLY A 59 -7.32 2.28 14.35
CA GLY A 59 -7.95 3.25 13.46
C GLY A 59 -8.51 2.62 12.19
N THR A 60 -8.45 3.36 11.08
CA THR A 60 -8.93 2.91 9.77
C THR A 60 -7.88 3.13 8.69
N SER A 61 -7.99 2.36 7.61
CA SER A 61 -7.19 2.52 6.40
C SER A 61 -8.03 2.23 5.16
N GLU A 62 -7.68 2.82 4.03
CA GLU A 62 -8.37 2.63 2.76
C GLU A 62 -7.37 2.63 1.62
N VAL A 63 -7.61 1.75 0.65
CA VAL A 63 -7.14 1.91 -0.73
C VAL A 63 -8.36 2.18 -1.59
N TRP A 64 -8.36 3.30 -2.32
CA TRP A 64 -9.36 3.59 -3.33
C TRP A 64 -8.69 3.60 -4.72
N LEU A 65 -9.31 2.90 -5.66
CA LEU A 65 -8.83 2.75 -7.02
C LEU A 65 -9.74 3.54 -7.98
N GLU A 66 -9.20 4.63 -8.51
CA GLU A 66 -9.87 5.50 -9.47
C GLU A 66 -9.30 5.27 -10.88
N GLU A 67 -10.16 4.91 -11.84
CA GLU A 67 -9.73 4.79 -13.25
C GLU A 67 -9.35 6.18 -13.79
N TYR A 68 -8.20 6.27 -14.44
CA TYR A 68 -7.72 7.52 -15.02
C TYR A 68 -6.85 7.25 -16.25
N GLY A 69 -7.32 7.66 -17.43
CA GLY A 69 -6.60 7.42 -18.68
C GLY A 69 -6.40 5.92 -18.96
N ASP A 70 -5.15 5.53 -19.24
CA ASP A 70 -4.73 4.14 -19.47
C ASP A 70 -4.29 3.43 -18.17
N GLY A 71 -4.57 4.03 -17.01
CA GLY A 71 -4.17 3.52 -15.71
C GLY A 71 -5.15 3.82 -14.59
N VAL A 72 -4.62 3.85 -13.37
CA VAL A 72 -5.38 3.99 -12.13
C VAL A 72 -4.63 4.89 -11.17
N ILE A 73 -5.34 5.83 -10.55
CA ILE A 73 -4.84 6.55 -9.38
C ILE A 73 -5.13 5.67 -8.16
N VAL A 74 -4.05 5.20 -7.52
CA VAL A 74 -4.10 4.46 -6.26
C VAL A 74 -4.08 5.48 -5.13
N HIS A 75 -5.23 5.72 -4.54
CA HIS A 75 -5.41 6.52 -3.34
C HIS A 75 -5.18 5.67 -2.12
N TYR A 76 -4.38 6.14 -1.17
CA TYR A 76 -4.17 5.47 0.11
C TYR A 76 -4.37 6.41 1.28
N PHE A 77 -5.19 5.94 2.22
CA PHE A 77 -5.50 6.63 3.46
C PHE A 77 -5.11 5.76 4.65
N LEU A 78 -4.46 6.36 5.64
CA LEU A 78 -4.25 5.76 6.95
C LEU A 78 -4.52 6.79 8.04
N ARG A 79 -5.56 6.53 8.82
CA ARG A 79 -5.99 7.39 9.92
C ARG A 79 -6.00 6.59 11.21
N ALA A 80 -5.02 6.81 12.08
CA ALA A 80 -4.86 5.97 13.25
C ALA A 80 -4.11 6.60 14.43
N GLU A 81 -4.24 5.97 15.59
CA GLU A 81 -3.51 6.28 16.81
C GLU A 81 -2.57 5.13 17.17
N PRO A 82 -1.39 5.38 17.76
CA PRO A 82 -0.56 4.31 18.32
C PRO A 82 -1.28 3.58 19.44
N THR A 83 -1.18 2.26 19.46
CA THR A 83 -1.92 1.39 20.37
C THR A 83 -1.29 1.31 21.76
N ALA A 84 -2.12 1.21 22.80
CA ALA A 84 -1.67 0.95 24.16
C ALA A 84 -1.13 -0.49 24.29
N ARG A 85 -0.08 -0.71 25.10
CA ARG A 85 0.49 -2.05 25.23
C ARG A 85 -0.55 -3.04 25.77
N GLY A 86 -0.76 -4.14 25.05
CA GLY A 86 -1.64 -5.23 25.44
C GLY A 86 -3.14 -4.95 25.30
N LEU A 87 -3.56 -3.83 24.68
CA LEU A 87 -4.96 -3.44 24.54
C LEU A 87 -5.20 -2.86 23.16
N ASP A 88 -6.31 -3.18 22.50
CA ASP A 88 -6.69 -2.60 21.21
C ASP A 88 -7.37 -1.22 21.36
N ARG A 89 -6.66 -0.28 22.00
CA ARG A 89 -7.13 1.10 22.23
C ARG A 89 -6.01 2.13 22.09
N PRO A 90 -6.34 3.41 21.81
CA PRO A 90 -5.34 4.46 21.67
C PRO A 90 -4.47 4.61 22.93
N ARG A 91 -3.16 4.74 22.71
CA ARG A 91 -2.18 5.05 23.75
C ARG A 91 -2.24 6.53 24.08
N ARG A 92 -2.37 6.85 25.37
CA ARG A 92 -2.20 8.22 25.84
C ARG A 92 -0.75 8.69 25.64
N ILE A 93 -0.57 9.73 24.84
CA ILE A 93 0.73 10.38 24.61
C ILE A 93 0.78 11.70 25.40
N PRO A 94 1.83 11.95 26.21
CA PRO A 94 1.99 13.23 26.89
C PRO A 94 2.01 14.38 25.86
N PRO A 95 1.33 15.53 26.11
CA PRO A 95 1.23 16.62 25.14
C PRO A 95 2.57 17.05 24.53
N ARG A 96 3.61 17.19 25.38
CA ARG A 96 4.99 17.53 24.96
C ARG A 96 5.63 16.56 23.96
N ARG A 97 5.13 15.31 23.87
CA ARG A 97 5.65 14.27 22.96
C ARG A 97 4.80 14.08 21.70
N VAL A 98 3.65 14.74 21.60
CA VAL A 98 2.72 14.62 20.47
C VAL A 98 3.39 15.00 19.15
N PRO A 99 4.07 16.16 19.01
CA PRO A 99 4.67 16.55 17.73
C PRO A 99 5.72 15.55 17.22
N ALA A 100 6.68 15.18 18.08
CA ALA A 100 7.72 14.22 17.75
C ALA A 100 7.16 12.81 17.46
N THR A 101 6.08 12.43 18.14
CA THR A 101 5.40 11.14 17.90
C THR A 101 4.69 11.13 16.55
N ARG A 102 3.94 12.19 16.22
CA ARG A 102 3.28 12.36 14.93
C ARG A 102 4.30 12.30 13.79
N GLN A 103 5.36 13.11 13.85
CA GLN A 103 6.38 13.15 12.80
C GLN A 103 7.04 11.78 12.57
N ARG A 104 7.41 11.08 13.66
CA ARG A 104 8.03 9.75 13.59
C ARG A 104 7.10 8.72 12.96
N LEU A 105 5.82 8.70 13.37
CA LEU A 105 4.85 7.73 12.86
C LEU A 105 4.48 8.04 11.41
N ALA A 106 4.18 9.29 11.07
CA ALA A 106 3.92 9.72 9.69
C ALA A 106 5.08 9.28 8.77
N ARG A 107 6.33 9.64 9.10
CA ARG A 107 7.50 9.23 8.33
C ARG A 107 7.62 7.71 8.19
N ARG A 108 7.41 6.95 9.27
CA ARG A 108 7.48 5.48 9.23
C ARG A 108 6.46 4.91 8.24
N TYR A 109 5.19 5.29 8.36
CA TYR A 109 4.13 4.71 7.55
C TYR A 109 4.13 5.22 6.10
N THR A 110 4.55 6.46 5.86
CA THR A 110 4.81 6.96 4.49
C THR A 110 5.90 6.16 3.79
N LEU A 111 7.04 5.91 4.45
CA LEU A 111 8.12 5.13 3.84
C LEU A 111 7.74 3.68 3.58
N VAL A 112 6.94 3.08 4.48
CA VAL A 112 6.40 1.73 4.25
C VAL A 112 5.46 1.74 3.06
N TRP A 113 4.48 2.66 3.01
CA TRP A 113 3.56 2.77 1.89
C TRP A 113 4.26 3.01 0.56
N LYS A 114 5.21 3.96 0.49
CA LYS A 114 5.95 4.25 -0.74
C LYS A 114 6.73 3.04 -1.26
N ARG A 115 7.27 2.20 -0.37
CA ARG A 115 7.92 0.94 -0.79
C ARG A 115 6.92 -0.05 -1.37
N ILE A 116 5.74 -0.17 -0.77
CA ILE A 116 4.68 -1.07 -1.22
C ILE A 116 4.17 -0.64 -2.60
N VAL A 117 3.69 0.60 -2.71
CA VAL A 117 3.06 1.08 -3.95
C VAL A 117 4.04 1.15 -5.11
N ASN A 118 5.31 1.52 -4.85
CA ASN A 118 6.34 1.48 -5.88
C ASN A 118 6.67 0.05 -6.29
N SER A 119 6.75 -0.91 -5.34
CA SER A 119 6.98 -2.32 -5.71
C SER A 119 5.83 -2.88 -6.55
N VAL A 120 4.59 -2.53 -6.23
CA VAL A 120 3.42 -2.92 -7.04
C VAL A 120 3.52 -2.28 -8.42
N LYS A 121 3.84 -0.99 -8.49
CA LYS A 121 4.03 -0.25 -9.75
C LYS A 121 5.11 -0.88 -10.62
N ASP A 122 6.29 -1.15 -10.03
CA ASP A 122 7.42 -1.78 -10.73
C ASP A 122 7.04 -3.15 -11.29
N GLU A 123 6.24 -3.93 -10.57
CA GLU A 123 5.76 -5.25 -11.01
C GLU A 123 4.77 -5.15 -12.17
N VAL A 124 3.73 -4.33 -12.04
CA VAL A 124 2.65 -4.26 -13.04
C VAL A 124 3.01 -3.45 -14.28
N GLU A 125 4.00 -2.56 -14.19
CA GLU A 125 4.53 -1.79 -15.32
C GLU A 125 5.79 -2.41 -15.93
N ALA A 126 6.21 -3.59 -15.45
CA ALA A 126 7.39 -4.27 -15.95
C ALA A 126 7.33 -4.48 -17.47
N GLY A 127 8.38 -4.05 -18.17
CA GLY A 127 8.47 -4.16 -19.63
C GLY A 127 7.73 -3.08 -20.42
N ARG A 128 7.07 -2.11 -19.75
CA ARG A 128 6.49 -0.95 -20.42
C ARG A 128 7.56 0.07 -20.78
N GLU A 129 7.64 0.45 -22.04
CA GLU A 129 8.46 1.59 -22.45
C GLU A 129 7.87 2.91 -21.91
N LEU A 130 8.75 3.86 -21.61
CA LEU A 130 8.34 5.18 -21.13
C LEU A 130 7.49 5.88 -22.20
N GLY A 131 6.34 6.40 -21.80
CA GLY A 131 5.41 7.11 -22.69
C GLY A 131 4.53 6.19 -23.55
N MET A 132 4.71 4.87 -23.51
CA MET A 132 3.80 3.93 -24.17
C MET A 132 2.54 3.69 -23.32
N PRO A 133 1.40 3.37 -23.95
CA PRO A 133 0.19 2.98 -23.24
C PRO A 133 0.43 1.72 -22.40
N ARG A 134 -0.51 1.43 -21.50
CA ARG A 134 -0.58 0.15 -20.77
C ARG A 134 -0.35 -1.06 -21.68
N VAL A 135 0.40 -2.04 -21.19
CA VAL A 135 0.70 -3.29 -21.90
C VAL A 135 -0.61 -4.05 -22.14
N GLY A 136 -0.93 -4.33 -23.41
CA GLY A 136 -2.19 -4.95 -23.82
C GLY A 136 -3.29 -3.97 -24.27
N GLU A 137 -3.08 -2.66 -24.12
CA GLU A 137 -3.98 -1.64 -24.68
C GLU A 137 -3.62 -1.33 -26.14
N VAL A 138 -4.55 -1.59 -27.06
CA VAL A 138 -4.34 -1.37 -28.49
C VAL A 138 -4.61 0.09 -28.81
N VAL A 139 -3.55 0.90 -28.96
CA VAL A 139 -3.68 2.23 -29.55
C VAL A 139 -3.60 2.08 -31.08
N HIS A 140 -4.74 2.27 -31.75
CA HIS A 140 -4.82 2.46 -33.21
C HIS A 140 -4.03 1.42 -34.04
N GLY A 141 -4.39 0.13 -33.90
CA GLY A 141 -4.03 -0.90 -34.86
C GLY A 141 -2.61 -1.50 -34.77
N ARG A 142 -1.78 -1.12 -33.79
CA ARG A 142 -0.52 -1.82 -33.51
C ARG A 142 -0.61 -2.54 -32.17
N ARG A 143 -0.68 -3.87 -32.21
CA ARG A 143 -0.58 -4.74 -31.04
C ARG A 143 0.87 -4.72 -30.57
N SER A 144 1.14 -4.26 -29.35
CA SER A 144 2.42 -4.53 -28.68
C SER A 144 2.43 -6.01 -28.29
N GLU A 145 3.34 -6.78 -28.87
CA GLU A 145 3.51 -8.19 -28.53
C GLU A 145 4.13 -8.32 -27.13
N PRO A 146 3.65 -9.24 -26.29
CA PRO A 146 4.25 -9.48 -24.98
C PRO A 146 5.60 -10.16 -25.18
N SER A 147 6.68 -9.48 -24.77
CA SER A 147 8.01 -10.09 -24.67
C SER A 147 7.95 -11.23 -23.66
N ALA A 148 8.17 -12.45 -24.15
CA ALA A 148 8.18 -13.65 -23.35
C ALA A 148 9.38 -13.68 -22.38
N ARG A 149 9.12 -14.30 -21.22
CA ARG A 149 10.03 -14.75 -20.14
C ARG A 149 10.12 -13.78 -18.97
N LEU A 150 9.59 -14.23 -17.83
CA LEU A 150 10.28 -14.35 -16.54
C LEU A 150 9.41 -15.17 -15.58
N THR A 151 9.47 -16.50 -15.76
CA THR A 151 8.98 -17.47 -14.79
C THR A 151 10.02 -17.56 -13.67
N THR A 152 9.90 -16.73 -12.62
CA THR A 152 10.41 -16.99 -11.25
C THR A 152 10.14 -15.80 -10.36
N TRP A 153 9.49 -16.05 -9.22
CA TRP A 153 9.42 -15.15 -8.08
C TRP A 153 10.83 -14.85 -7.56
N PRO A 154 11.25 -13.59 -7.38
CA PRO A 154 12.46 -13.31 -6.61
C PRO A 154 12.18 -13.56 -5.13
N ALA A 155 12.80 -14.60 -4.59
CA ALA A 155 12.93 -14.80 -3.15
C ALA A 155 13.74 -13.65 -2.56
N GLY A 156 13.07 -12.63 -2.03
CA GLY A 156 13.77 -11.44 -1.49
C GLY A 156 12.99 -10.58 -0.49
N VAL A 157 11.68 -10.75 -0.32
CA VAL A 157 10.87 -9.86 0.54
C VAL A 157 10.88 -10.28 2.03
N ARG A 158 11.58 -11.36 2.40
CA ARG A 158 11.53 -11.92 3.78
C ARG A 158 12.51 -11.32 4.79
N ASP A 159 13.58 -10.62 4.39
CA ASP A 159 14.70 -10.33 5.32
C ASP A 159 14.90 -8.87 5.76
N GLY A 160 14.04 -7.93 5.34
CA GLY A 160 14.24 -6.50 5.64
C GLY A 160 13.87 -6.02 7.07
N LEU A 161 13.25 -6.85 7.91
CA LEU A 161 12.58 -6.38 9.15
C LEU A 161 13.07 -7.03 10.46
N ARG A 162 14.13 -7.84 10.46
CA ARG A 162 14.62 -8.55 11.67
C ARG A 162 15.90 -8.03 12.32
N SER A 163 16.49 -6.92 11.89
CA SER A 163 17.85 -6.55 12.37
C SER A 163 17.98 -5.14 12.94
N ARG A 164 17.12 -4.69 13.88
CA ARG A 164 17.49 -3.62 14.86
C ARG A 164 16.84 -3.83 16.23
N ARG A 165 17.26 -4.88 16.94
CA ARG A 165 17.29 -4.93 18.41
C ARG A 165 18.56 -5.65 18.85
N ALA A 166 19.63 -4.90 19.04
CA ALA A 166 20.75 -5.18 19.93
C ALA A 166 21.78 -4.06 19.77
N ARG A 167 21.69 -3.08 20.66
CA ARG A 167 22.77 -2.35 21.34
C ARG A 167 22.13 -1.18 22.07
#